data_AF-A0A8K1F9W3-F1
#
_entry.id   AF-A0A8K1F9W3-F1
#
_cell.length_a   1.000
_cell.length_b   1.000
_cell.length_c   1.000
_cell.angle_alpha   90.00
_cell.angle_beta   90.00
_cell.angle_gamma   90.00
#
_symmetry.space_group_name_H-M   'P 1'
#
loop_
_entity.id
_entity.type
_entity.pdbx_description
1 polymer ?
#
loop_
_entity_poly.entity_id
_entity_poly.type
_entity_poly.pdbx_seq_one_letter_code
_entity_poly.pdbx_strand_id
1 'polypeptide(L)'
;MDLIVDIVMPGAGSAVSILSAIFQLCMEMKEGQETCKRVHARLADILTELQKMEKANRLPPSDSLSRYVEALRSFMEYLIRYKAKPHYLRLLQHSKMMDEVRAMHEEVDMLMKILNLSTTGAMMEWKQQWERDNATQMTNLDKISDNTSGC
;
A
#
# COMPACT_ATOMS: atom_id res chain seq x y z
N MET A 1 3.09 13.44 -28.09
CA MET A 1 1.87 13.14 -27.34
C MET A 1 2.19 11.92 -26.50
N ASP A 2 2.55 12.13 -25.23
CA ASP A 2 2.83 11.07 -24.25
C ASP A 2 1.50 10.44 -23.83
N LEU A 3 1.38 9.12 -23.99
CA LEU A 3 0.10 8.41 -23.91
C LEU A 3 -0.29 8.00 -22.47
N ILE A 4 0.58 8.19 -21.48
CA ILE A 4 0.32 7.82 -20.06
C ILE A 4 -0.23 8.97 -19.20
N VAL A 5 -0.41 10.17 -19.74
CA VAL A 5 -0.99 11.26 -18.92
C VAL A 5 -2.47 11.02 -18.60
N ASP A 6 -3.16 10.17 -19.37
CA ASP A 6 -4.61 9.98 -19.28
C ASP A 6 -5.01 8.53 -18.93
N ILE A 7 -4.45 8.00 -17.84
CA ILE A 7 -5.25 7.07 -17.01
C ILE A 7 -6.32 7.95 -16.34
N VAL A 8 -7.34 8.34 -17.11
CA VAL A 8 -8.47 9.14 -16.64
C VAL A 8 -9.43 8.20 -15.94
N MET A 9 -9.25 8.06 -14.63
CA MET A 9 -10.32 7.63 -13.76
C MET A 9 -11.45 8.66 -13.81
N PRO A 10 -12.72 8.26 -13.97
CA PRO A 10 -13.84 9.17 -13.77
C PRO A 10 -13.84 9.62 -12.30
N GLY A 11 -13.35 10.83 -12.05
CA GLY A 11 -13.06 11.35 -10.72
C GLY A 11 -11.62 11.01 -10.27
N ALA A 12 -10.80 12.06 -10.14
CA ALA A 12 -9.44 12.06 -9.57
C ALA A 12 -8.24 11.65 -10.46
N GLY A 13 -8.04 12.34 -11.59
CA GLY A 13 -6.69 12.69 -12.14
C GLY A 13 -5.75 11.56 -12.57
N SER A 14 -4.54 11.94 -13.03
CA SER A 14 -3.49 11.00 -13.47
C SER A 14 -2.96 10.15 -12.30
N ALA A 15 -2.38 8.97 -12.59
CA ALA A 15 -1.86 8.05 -11.57
C ALA A 15 -0.83 8.71 -10.61
N VAL A 16 -0.08 9.71 -11.08
CA VAL A 16 0.83 10.52 -10.25
C VAL A 16 0.07 11.30 -9.18
N SER A 17 -1.04 11.94 -9.56
CA SER A 17 -1.90 12.67 -8.63
C SER A 17 -2.54 11.74 -7.60
N ILE A 18 -2.96 10.54 -8.02
CA ILE A 18 -3.52 9.51 -7.13
C ILE A 18 -2.47 9.05 -6.11
N LEU A 19 -1.24 8.74 -6.54
CA LEU A 19 -0.16 8.38 -5.61
C LEU A 19 0.16 9.50 -4.62
N SER A 20 0.16 10.75 -5.07
CA SER A 20 0.35 11.89 -4.18
C SER A 20 -0.75 11.97 -3.11
N ALA A 21 -2.02 11.76 -3.50
CA ALA A 21 -3.14 11.71 -2.56
C ALA A 21 -3.02 10.54 -1.57
N ILE A 22 -2.65 9.35 -2.06
CA ILE A 22 -2.37 8.17 -1.22
C ILE A 22 -1.26 8.50 -0.20
N PHE A 23 -0.18 9.16 -0.61
CA PHE A 23 0.88 9.54 0.31
C PHE A 23 0.41 10.47 1.42
N GLN A 24 -0.41 11.49 1.10
CA GLN A 24 -1.01 12.36 2.11
C GLN A 24 -1.89 11.58 3.08
N LEU A 25 -2.71 10.65 2.58
CA LEU A 25 -3.54 9.79 3.42
C LEU A 25 -2.70 8.87 4.33
N CYS A 26 -1.57 8.34 3.83
CA CYS A 26 -0.62 7.61 4.66
C CYS A 26 -0.09 8.48 5.82
N MET A 27 0.16 9.78 5.58
CA MET A 27 0.64 10.71 6.61
C MET A 27 -0.40 10.98 7.70
N GLU A 28 -1.69 10.85 7.39
CA GLU A 28 -2.80 11.02 8.33
C GLU A 28 -3.05 9.77 9.21
N MET A 29 -2.42 8.63 8.89
CA MET A 29 -2.61 7.38 9.64
C MET A 29 -2.05 7.49 11.06
N LYS A 30 -2.92 7.28 12.06
CA LYS A 30 -2.52 7.25 13.47
C LYS A 30 -1.83 5.95 13.88
N GLU A 31 -2.13 4.85 13.20
CA GLU A 31 -1.55 3.53 13.43
C GLU A 31 -1.13 2.92 12.09
N GLY A 32 -0.02 2.17 12.07
CA GLY A 32 0.47 1.54 10.84
C GLY A 32 0.97 2.51 9.75
N GLN A 33 1.24 3.77 10.10
CA GLN A 33 1.71 4.80 9.16
C GLN A 33 2.89 4.35 8.31
N GLU A 34 3.96 3.85 8.94
CA GLU A 34 5.18 3.44 8.24
C GLU A 34 4.91 2.24 7.31
N THR A 35 4.07 1.31 7.75
CA THR A 35 3.64 0.17 6.93
C THR A 35 2.86 0.64 5.69
N CYS A 36 1.96 1.61 5.86
CA CYS A 36 1.24 2.23 4.74
C CYS A 36 2.17 2.98 3.77
N LYS A 37 3.17 3.72 4.28
CA LYS A 37 4.17 4.38 3.43
C LYS A 37 4.96 3.39 2.58
N ARG A 38 5.21 2.18 3.07
CA ARG A 38 5.89 1.14 2.29
C ARG A 38 5.02 0.55 1.18
N VAL A 39 3.73 0.35 1.42
CA VAL A 39 2.79 -0.01 0.33
C VAL A 39 2.81 1.07 -0.75
N HIS A 40 2.73 2.34 -0.35
CA HIS A 40 2.82 3.48 -1.27
C HIS A 40 4.13 3.46 -2.07
N ALA A 41 5.29 3.28 -1.42
CA ALA A 41 6.58 3.25 -2.09
C ALA A 41 6.62 2.18 -3.21
N ARG A 42 6.14 0.97 -2.92
CA ARG A 42 6.10 -0.12 -3.90
C ARG A 42 5.14 0.16 -5.07
N LEU A 43 4.02 0.86 -4.82
CA LEU A 43 3.11 1.32 -5.89
C LEU A 43 3.75 2.40 -6.76
N ALA A 44 4.58 3.28 -6.18
CA ALA A 44 5.35 4.29 -6.90
C ALA A 44 6.49 3.68 -7.74
N ASP A 45 7.13 2.61 -7.25
CA ASP A 45 8.12 1.86 -8.01
C ASP A 45 7.50 1.26 -9.28
N ILE A 46 6.30 0.67 -9.17
CA ILE A 46 5.56 0.16 -10.33
C ILE A 46 5.30 1.29 -11.35
N LEU A 47 4.83 2.47 -10.91
CA LEU A 47 4.60 3.59 -11.83
C LEU A 47 5.89 4.01 -12.54
N THR A 48 6.99 4.06 -11.80
CA THR A 48 8.32 4.41 -12.35
C THR A 48 8.73 3.44 -13.46
N GLU A 49 8.55 2.15 -13.25
CA GLU A 49 8.85 1.13 -14.26
C GLU A 49 7.88 1.20 -15.46
N LEU A 50 6.59 1.41 -15.23
CA LEU A 50 5.61 1.61 -16.31
C LEU A 50 5.98 2.82 -17.19
N GLN A 51 6.41 3.93 -16.60
CA GLN A 51 6.90 5.11 -17.34
C GLN A 51 8.17 4.81 -18.15
N LYS A 52 9.07 3.96 -17.65
CA LYS A 52 10.24 3.49 -18.43
C LYS A 52 9.82 2.61 -19.60
N MET A 53 8.86 1.70 -19.39
CA MET A 53 8.32 0.82 -20.43
C MET A 53 7.60 1.59 -21.54
N GLU A 54 6.86 2.65 -21.20
CA GLU A 54 6.25 3.57 -22.18
C GLU A 54 7.29 4.23 -23.07
N LYS A 55 8.32 4.83 -22.48
CA LYS A 55 9.41 5.47 -23.23
C LYS A 55 10.11 4.49 -24.18
N ALA A 56 10.13 3.21 -23.82
CA ALA A 56 10.67 2.13 -24.65
C ALA A 56 9.64 1.53 -25.64
N ASN A 57 8.40 2.02 -25.67
CA ASN A 57 7.27 1.51 -26.43
C ASN A 57 6.97 0.02 -26.17
N ARG A 58 7.09 -0.40 -24.91
CA ARG A 58 6.94 -1.78 -24.42
C ARG A 58 5.90 -1.88 -23.31
N LEU A 59 4.84 -1.07 -23.37
CA LEU A 59 3.82 -1.13 -22.34
C LEU A 59 3.16 -2.51 -22.25
N PRO A 60 2.82 -2.95 -21.03
CA PRO A 60 2.08 -4.17 -20.82
C PRO A 60 0.64 -4.03 -21.36
N PRO A 61 -0.10 -5.15 -21.51
CA PRO A 61 -1.50 -5.13 -21.93
C PRO A 61 -2.38 -4.27 -21.03
N SER A 62 -3.48 -3.74 -21.59
CA SER A 62 -4.44 -2.88 -20.88
C SER A 62 -4.95 -3.52 -19.59
N ASP A 63 -5.21 -4.82 -19.57
CA ASP A 63 -5.71 -5.52 -18.37
C ASP A 63 -4.73 -5.44 -17.19
N SER A 64 -3.42 -5.50 -17.46
CA SER A 64 -2.38 -5.35 -16.44
C SER A 64 -2.33 -3.93 -15.89
N LEU A 65 -2.55 -2.93 -16.75
CA LEU A 65 -2.66 -1.52 -16.35
C LEU A 65 -3.92 -1.28 -15.52
N SER A 66 -5.05 -1.88 -15.90
CA SER A 66 -6.31 -1.80 -15.14
C SER A 66 -6.16 -2.40 -13.74
N ARG A 67 -5.43 -3.52 -13.59
CA ARG A 67 -5.14 -4.08 -12.25
C ARG A 67 -4.30 -3.15 -11.39
N TYR A 68 -3.34 -2.44 -11.97
CA TYR A 68 -2.56 -1.44 -11.24
C TYR A 68 -3.45 -0.30 -10.71
N VAL A 69 -4.38 0.17 -11.54
CA VAL A 69 -5.37 1.19 -11.14
C VAL A 69 -6.27 0.68 -10.02
N GLU A 70 -6.74 -0.56 -10.10
CA GLU A 70 -7.58 -1.15 -9.06
C GLU A 70 -6.84 -1.29 -7.71
N ALA A 71 -5.54 -1.60 -7.74
CA ALA A 71 -4.73 -1.64 -6.53
C ALA A 71 -4.55 -0.25 -5.90
N LEU A 72 -4.33 0.81 -6.70
CA LEU A 72 -4.29 2.19 -6.21
C LEU A 72 -5.61 2.57 -5.53
N ARG A 73 -6.74 2.25 -6.19
CA ARG A 73 -8.07 2.52 -5.67
C ARG A 73 -8.32 1.79 -4.35
N SER A 74 -8.08 0.48 -4.32
CA SER A 74 -8.27 -0.36 -3.13
C SER A 74 -7.46 0.16 -1.94
N PHE A 75 -6.22 0.58 -2.18
CA PHE A 75 -5.40 1.13 -1.11
C PHE A 75 -5.89 2.50 -0.63
N MET A 76 -6.31 3.37 -1.54
CA MET A 76 -6.90 4.65 -1.16
C MET A 76 -8.18 4.47 -0.32
N GLU A 77 -9.05 3.53 -0.69
CA GLU A 77 -10.25 3.19 0.07
C GLU A 77 -9.93 2.66 1.48
N TYR A 78 -8.89 1.82 1.60
CA TYR A 78 -8.35 1.38 2.88
C TYR A 78 -7.90 2.57 3.74
N LEU A 79 -7.08 3.49 3.20
CA LEU A 79 -6.55 4.61 3.97
C LEU A 79 -7.66 5.55 4.45
N ILE A 80 -8.63 5.86 3.58
CA ILE A 80 -9.79 6.67 3.94
C ILE A 80 -10.56 6.04 5.10
N ARG A 81 -10.70 4.71 5.11
CA ARG A 81 -11.42 3.96 6.15
C ARG A 81 -10.73 4.00 7.51
N TYR A 82 -9.40 4.03 7.55
CA TYR A 82 -8.64 3.84 8.79
C TYR A 82 -7.92 5.10 9.29
N LYS A 83 -7.74 6.16 8.48
CA LYS A 83 -6.97 7.36 8.85
C LYS A 83 -7.45 8.09 10.12
N ALA A 84 -8.76 8.16 10.34
CA ALA A 84 -9.35 8.93 11.44
C ALA A 84 -9.78 8.07 12.64
N LYS A 85 -9.58 6.74 12.59
CA LYS A 85 -10.09 5.86 13.64
C LYS A 85 -9.33 6.07 14.96
N PRO A 86 -10.03 6.25 16.08
CA PRO A 86 -9.40 6.47 17.37
C PRO A 86 -8.82 5.18 17.97
N HIS A 87 -7.79 5.35 18.80
CA HIS A 87 -6.90 4.33 19.37
C HIS A 87 -7.57 3.23 20.24
N TYR A 88 -8.87 3.29 20.53
CA TYR A 88 -9.51 2.41 21.53
C TYR A 88 -10.27 1.21 20.94
N LEU A 89 -10.25 1.00 19.61
CA LEU A 89 -10.77 -0.22 18.96
C LEU A 89 -9.66 -1.28 18.72
N ARG A 90 -8.58 -1.19 19.50
CA ARG A 90 -7.19 -1.52 19.16
C ARG A 90 -6.80 -2.99 19.04
N LEU A 91 -7.62 -3.95 19.46
CA LEU A 91 -7.24 -5.38 19.39
C LEU A 91 -7.98 -6.09 18.25
N LEU A 92 -9.31 -6.01 18.24
CA LEU A 92 -10.11 -6.69 17.20
C LEU A 92 -9.98 -6.05 15.82
N GLN A 93 -9.84 -4.71 15.74
CA GLN A 93 -9.65 -4.04 14.46
C GLN A 93 -8.19 -4.00 14.00
N HIS A 94 -7.22 -4.15 14.90
CA HIS A 94 -5.79 -4.15 14.55
C HIS A 94 -5.42 -5.39 13.74
N SER A 95 -5.83 -6.59 14.16
CA SER A 95 -5.64 -7.80 13.34
C SER A 95 -6.21 -7.62 11.94
N LYS A 96 -7.44 -7.13 11.84
CA LYS A 96 -8.09 -6.89 10.54
C LYS A 96 -7.36 -5.84 9.70
N MET A 97 -6.93 -4.75 10.32
CA MET A 97 -6.16 -3.69 9.65
C MET A 97 -4.84 -4.27 9.10
N MET A 98 -4.14 -5.06 9.90
CA MET A 98 -2.88 -5.68 9.51
C MET A 98 -3.08 -6.74 8.40
N ASP A 99 -4.15 -7.53 8.46
CA ASP A 99 -4.45 -8.49 7.40
C ASP A 99 -4.77 -7.80 6.06
N GLU A 100 -5.53 -6.69 6.10
CA GLU A 100 -5.81 -5.87 4.90
C GLU A 100 -4.52 -5.25 4.32
N VAL A 101 -3.60 -4.74 5.14
CA VAL A 101 -2.32 -4.20 4.65
C VAL A 101 -1.41 -5.28 4.07
N ARG A 102 -1.41 -6.46 4.67
CA ARG A 102 -0.68 -7.61 4.13
C ARG A 102 -1.22 -8.00 2.76
N ALA A 103 -2.54 -8.10 2.62
CA ALA A 103 -3.17 -8.42 1.34
C ALA A 103 -2.80 -7.39 0.26
N MET A 104 -2.68 -6.11 0.61
CA MET A 104 -2.23 -5.08 -0.34
C MET A 104 -0.77 -5.26 -0.75
N HIS A 105 0.12 -5.64 0.18
CA HIS A 105 1.48 -6.00 -0.18
C HIS A 105 1.56 -7.23 -1.10
N GLU A 106 0.68 -8.21 -0.92
CA GLU A 106 0.58 -9.40 -1.78
C GLU A 106 0.02 -9.06 -3.17
N GLU A 107 -0.96 -8.16 -3.26
CA GLU A 107 -1.47 -7.65 -4.54
C GLU A 107 -0.36 -6.92 -5.31
N VAL A 108 0.43 -6.10 -4.64
CA VAL A 108 1.58 -5.41 -5.25
C VAL A 108 2.64 -6.43 -5.74
N ASP A 109 2.86 -7.53 -5.01
CA ASP A 109 3.71 -8.64 -5.45
C ASP A 109 3.18 -9.31 -6.73
N MET A 110 1.87 -9.54 -6.81
CA MET A 110 1.22 -10.12 -7.99
C MET A 110 1.31 -9.18 -9.19
N LEU A 111 1.11 -7.88 -8.99
CA LEU A 111 1.29 -6.86 -10.03
C LEU A 111 2.73 -6.84 -10.54
N MET A 112 3.72 -6.79 -9.64
CA MET A 112 5.13 -6.85 -10.04
C MET A 112 5.45 -8.09 -10.86
N LYS A 113 4.87 -9.25 -10.53
CA LYS A 113 5.02 -10.49 -11.34
C LYS A 113 4.37 -10.38 -12.71
N ILE A 114 3.12 -9.95 -12.79
CA ILE A 114 2.37 -9.81 -14.06
C ILE A 114 3.06 -8.82 -15.00
N LEU A 115 3.65 -7.78 -14.44
CA LEU A 115 4.40 -6.76 -15.17
C LEU A 115 5.85 -7.18 -15.49
N ASN A 116 6.29 -8.37 -15.06
CA ASN A 116 7.68 -8.84 -15.15
C ASN A 116 8.70 -7.88 -14.50
N LEU A 117 8.28 -7.19 -13.45
CA LEU A 117 9.10 -6.26 -12.63
C LEU A 117 9.62 -6.92 -11.35
N SER A 118 9.16 -8.13 -11.03
CA SER A 118 9.51 -8.81 -9.79
C SER A 118 10.99 -9.22 -9.76
N THR A 119 11.71 -8.75 -8.74
CA THR A 119 12.99 -9.34 -8.34
C THR A 119 12.79 -10.14 -7.05
N THR A 120 13.45 -11.29 -6.93
CA THR A 120 13.36 -12.15 -5.73
C THR A 120 13.72 -11.40 -4.45
N GLY A 121 14.65 -10.44 -4.53
CA GLY A 121 15.06 -9.59 -3.40
C GLY A 121 13.93 -8.71 -2.88
N ALA A 122 13.28 -7.93 -3.76
CA ALA A 122 12.22 -7.00 -3.38
C ALA A 122 10.99 -7.72 -2.80
N MET A 123 10.67 -8.93 -3.29
CA MET A 123 9.56 -9.75 -2.78
C MET A 123 9.83 -10.33 -1.38
N MET A 124 11.09 -10.56 -1.02
CA MET A 124 11.47 -11.11 0.29
C MET A 124 11.68 -10.01 1.34
N GLU A 125 12.15 -8.84 0.92
CA GLU A 125 12.45 -7.72 1.82
C GLU A 125 11.21 -7.22 2.57
N TRP A 126 10.11 -6.96 1.85
CA TRP A 126 8.89 -6.46 2.49
C TRP A 126 8.30 -7.47 3.46
N LYS A 127 8.40 -8.78 3.17
CA LYS A 127 7.88 -9.86 4.04
C LYS A 127 8.65 -9.94 5.35
N GLN A 128 9.98 -9.94 5.27
CA GLN A 128 10.83 -9.92 6.48
C GLN A 128 10.61 -8.66 7.32
N GLN A 129 10.37 -7.52 6.65
CA GLN A 129 10.10 -6.28 7.34
C GLN A 129 8.68 -6.27 7.96
N TRP A 130 7.69 -6.86 7.30
CA TRP A 130 6.35 -7.06 7.82
C TRP A 130 6.35 -7.91 9.11
N GLU A 131 7.09 -9.02 9.11
CA GLU A 131 7.21 -9.88 10.29
C GLU A 131 7.78 -9.12 11.50
N ARG A 132 8.82 -8.29 11.27
CA ARG A 132 9.42 -7.44 12.32
C ARG A 132 8.45 -6.38 12.85
N ASP A 133 7.75 -5.71 11.96
CA ASP A 133 6.77 -4.68 12.33
C ASP A 133 5.59 -5.28 13.11
N ASN A 134 5.06 -6.43 12.65
CA ASN A 134 3.95 -7.11 13.31
C ASN A 134 4.33 -7.59 14.73
N ALA A 135 5.53 -8.15 14.89
CA ALA A 135 6.04 -8.56 16.20
C ALA A 135 6.20 -7.36 17.16
N THR A 136 6.71 -6.24 16.67
CA THR A 136 6.87 -5.01 17.46
C THR A 136 5.53 -4.41 17.87
N GLN A 137 4.53 -4.42 16.98
CA GLN A 137 3.20 -3.91 17.29
C GLN A 137 2.43 -4.81 18.27
N MET A 138 2.56 -6.13 18.18
CA MET A 138 1.95 -7.05 19.14
C MET A 138 2.56 -6.87 20.55
N THR A 139 3.88 -6.68 20.62
CA THR A 139 4.58 -6.43 21.90
C THR A 139 4.15 -5.11 22.56
N ASN A 140 3.84 -4.08 21.76
CA ASN A 140 3.34 -2.80 22.25
C ASN A 140 1.85 -2.85 22.66
N LEU A 141 1.10 -3.81 22.11
CA LEU A 141 -0.28 -4.07 22.52
C LEU A 141 -0.33 -4.72 23.91
N ASP A 142 0.52 -5.72 24.15
CA ASP A 142 0.60 -6.45 25.43
C ASP A 142 1.05 -5.56 26.60
N LYS A 143 2.02 -4.67 26.38
CA LYS A 143 2.51 -3.73 27.41
C LYS A 143 1.45 -2.73 27.90
N ILE A 144 0.38 -2.53 27.14
CA ILE A 144 -0.68 -1.58 27.47
C ILE A 144 -1.84 -2.28 28.21
N SER A 145 -2.06 -3.58 28.00
CA SER A 145 -3.02 -4.35 28.81
C SER A 145 -2.56 -4.56 30.25
N ASP A 146 -1.25 -4.69 30.47
CA ASP A 146 -0.68 -4.85 31.81
C ASP A 146 -0.82 -3.59 32.68
N ASN A 147 -0.76 -2.40 32.07
CA ASN A 147 -0.91 -1.13 32.79
C ASN A 147 -2.36 -0.79 33.16
N THR A 148 -3.37 -1.40 32.53
CA THR A 148 -4.80 -1.19 32.83
C THR A 148 -5.35 -2.16 33.88
N SER A 149 -4.57 -3.15 34.31
CA SER A 149 -4.97 -4.12 35.33
C SER A 149 -4.53 -3.72 36.75
N GLY A 150 -3.98 -2.52 36.91
CA GLY A 150 -3.37 -2.01 38.16
C GLY A 150 -3.90 -0.66 38.66
N CYS A 151 -5.15 -0.28 38.32
CA CYS A 151 -5.88 0.83 38.96
C CYS A 151 -7.13 0.33 39.67
#